data_AF-A0A6P8XV70-F1
#
_entry.id   AF-A0A6P8XV70-F1
#
_cell.length_a   1.000
_cell.length_b   1.000
_cell.length_c   1.000
_cell.angle_alpha   90.00
_cell.angle_beta   90.00
_cell.angle_gamma   90.00
#
_symmetry.space_group_name_H-M   'P 1'
#
loop_
_entity.id
_entity.type
_entity.pdbx_description
1 polymer ?
#
loop_
_entity_poly.entity_id
_entity_poly.type
_entity_poly.pdbx_seq_one_letter_code
_entity_poly.pdbx_strand_id
1 'polypeptide(L)'
;MEKMSTKSENNVPDWVSAELFIDVLKESVKGFAKIKSFRVKNGSTAGENYATIMLRVFIDVELEDGTEKSVSYMLKLPHLTDFFKKMLENNNIFESESKMYKIYVPEMEQLYRDVGIEVKFGAKSYELKGAETDYILLEDLTPRGFKNANRLEGLDKSHCESALRRLAQWHAASVVRVATKGDYPKELIVGILKEENRAMMVEMQKSMTEKFIAGCKTYKGNEEYIEQVKDLQPRVIEGMFNMGKVDPLGCNVLNHGDFWSNNMMFSYDAFGKIRDTFLVDFQMSQYGPVAKDLYYFLLSSTKLEDKLTKFDYYIKFYHENLVKNLKLLKYSKSIPTLREIHMSLFRYGFQGYLTAVGVMSIVLLEPSENANLENILNDDKGTNEFKSSITTNDRYRKHIEIVLPWLLNRGALEIN
;
A
#
# COMPACT_ATOMS: atom_id res chain seq x y z
N MET A 1 -10.51 -25.66 40.53
CA MET A 1 -10.48 -25.60 39.05
C MET A 1 -11.26 -24.36 38.64
N GLU A 2 -10.61 -23.20 38.71
CA GLU A 2 -11.14 -21.95 38.14
C GLU A 2 -10.71 -21.90 36.68
N LYS A 3 -11.69 -21.92 35.77
CA LYS A 3 -11.48 -21.52 34.38
C LYS A 3 -11.13 -20.03 34.39
N MET A 4 -9.85 -19.70 34.18
CA MET A 4 -9.45 -18.34 33.83
C MET A 4 -10.17 -17.95 32.54
N SER A 5 -11.15 -17.07 32.69
CA SER A 5 -11.84 -16.42 31.59
C SER A 5 -10.86 -15.47 30.90
N THR A 6 -10.27 -15.93 29.79
CA THR A 6 -9.69 -15.03 28.79
C THR A 6 -10.86 -14.33 28.10
N LYS A 7 -11.03 -13.04 28.36
CA LYS A 7 -11.89 -12.17 27.52
C LYS A 7 -11.50 -12.41 26.06
N SER A 8 -12.38 -12.99 25.28
CA SER A 8 -12.22 -13.07 23.82
C SER A 8 -12.22 -11.65 23.29
N GLU A 9 -11.10 -11.20 22.73
CA GLU A 9 -11.09 -10.04 21.85
C GLU A 9 -12.02 -10.40 20.67
N ASN A 10 -13.14 -9.67 20.52
CA ASN A 10 -14.34 -10.03 19.73
C ASN A 10 -14.14 -10.34 18.23
N ASN A 11 -12.92 -10.39 17.70
CA ASN A 11 -12.61 -10.53 16.27
C ASN A 11 -11.64 -11.69 15.94
N VAL A 12 -11.30 -12.55 16.89
CA VAL A 12 -10.45 -13.73 16.62
C VAL A 12 -11.35 -14.92 16.24
N PRO A 13 -11.24 -15.49 15.02
CA PRO A 13 -12.02 -16.67 14.66
C PRO A 13 -11.67 -17.90 15.51
N ASP A 14 -12.67 -18.73 15.79
CA ASP A 14 -12.52 -19.93 16.64
C ASP A 14 -11.50 -20.94 16.09
N TRP A 15 -11.32 -20.98 14.76
CA TRP A 15 -10.36 -21.86 14.11
C TRP A 15 -8.90 -21.43 14.34
N VAL A 16 -8.64 -20.20 14.76
CA VAL A 16 -7.27 -19.71 15.00
C VAL A 16 -6.74 -20.30 16.32
N SER A 17 -6.11 -21.47 16.24
CA SER A 17 -5.58 -22.22 17.38
C SER A 17 -4.07 -22.45 17.30
N ALA A 18 -3.47 -22.89 18.41
CA ALA A 18 -2.03 -23.15 18.51
C ALA A 18 -1.57 -24.27 17.56
N GLU A 19 -2.40 -25.29 17.36
CA GLU A 19 -2.10 -26.49 16.59
C GLU A 19 -1.83 -26.18 15.11
N LEU A 20 -2.53 -25.19 14.54
CA LEU A 20 -2.34 -24.78 13.15
C LEU A 20 -0.94 -24.21 12.87
N PHE A 21 -0.25 -23.71 13.90
CA PHE A 21 1.06 -23.10 13.78
C PHE A 21 2.21 -24.12 13.90
N ILE A 22 1.94 -25.40 14.19
CA ILE A 22 2.99 -26.40 14.39
C ILE A 22 3.91 -26.52 13.18
N ASP A 23 3.36 -26.60 11.96
CA ASP A 23 4.16 -26.71 10.74
C ASP A 23 4.96 -25.44 10.46
N VAL A 24 4.36 -24.26 10.71
CA VAL A 24 5.03 -22.96 10.60
C VAL A 24 6.20 -22.88 11.58
N LEU A 25 6.02 -23.33 12.83
CA LEU A 25 7.06 -23.32 13.85
C LEU A 25 8.21 -24.28 13.53
N LYS A 26 7.91 -25.46 13.00
CA LYS A 26 8.94 -26.39 12.49
C LYS A 26 9.78 -25.78 11.37
N GLU A 27 9.15 -24.98 10.50
CA GLU A 27 9.84 -24.32 9.39
C GLU A 27 10.67 -23.10 9.84
N SER A 28 10.14 -22.30 10.77
CA SER A 28 10.67 -20.98 11.10
C SER A 28 11.51 -20.93 12.37
N VAL A 29 11.37 -21.91 13.27
CA VAL A 29 12.08 -21.97 14.56
C VAL A 29 12.95 -23.21 14.61
N LYS A 30 14.26 -22.99 14.45
CA LYS A 30 15.26 -24.05 14.57
C LYS A 30 15.20 -24.69 15.96
N GLY A 31 15.06 -26.01 16.00
CA GLY A 31 14.99 -26.79 17.24
C GLY A 31 13.65 -26.66 17.96
N PHE A 32 12.55 -26.33 17.27
CA PHE A 32 11.22 -26.31 17.88
C PHE A 32 10.82 -27.68 18.46
N ALA A 33 10.48 -27.73 19.76
CA ALA A 33 10.00 -28.95 20.42
C ALA A 33 8.49 -28.92 20.68
N LYS A 34 7.98 -27.90 21.38
CA LYS A 34 6.54 -27.76 21.67
C LYS A 34 6.10 -26.32 21.95
N ILE A 35 4.80 -26.08 21.81
CA ILE A 35 4.18 -24.80 22.19
C ILE A 35 3.93 -24.77 23.70
N LYS A 36 4.28 -23.66 24.33
CA LYS A 36 4.09 -23.40 25.76
C LYS A 36 2.95 -22.43 26.02
N SER A 37 2.82 -21.42 25.17
CA SER A 37 1.72 -20.46 25.25
C SER A 37 1.33 -19.97 23.85
N PHE A 38 0.06 -19.62 23.70
CA PHE A 38 -0.51 -19.07 22.47
C PHE A 38 -1.43 -17.92 22.84
N ARG A 39 -1.18 -16.74 22.27
CA ARG A 39 -1.95 -15.52 22.54
C ARG A 39 -2.18 -14.79 21.24
N VAL A 40 -3.41 -14.38 20.99
CA VAL A 40 -3.76 -13.56 19.81
C VAL A 40 -4.21 -12.19 20.31
N LYS A 41 -3.76 -11.14 19.63
CA LYS A 41 -4.21 -9.77 19.86
C LYS A 41 -4.56 -9.10 18.53
N ASN A 42 -5.34 -8.03 18.56
CA ASN A 42 -5.41 -7.12 17.43
C ASN A 42 -4.00 -6.61 17.04
N GLY A 43 -3.67 -6.72 15.76
CA GLY A 43 -2.32 -6.45 15.22
C GLY A 43 -2.12 -5.03 14.68
N SER A 44 -3.15 -4.19 14.69
CA SER A 44 -3.06 -2.80 14.23
C SER A 44 -3.76 -1.82 15.15
N THR A 45 -3.27 -0.59 15.16
CA THR A 45 -3.90 0.53 15.85
C THR A 45 -5.10 1.02 15.05
N ALA A 46 -6.07 1.65 15.71
CA ALA A 46 -7.20 2.28 15.03
C ALA A 46 -6.71 3.28 13.96
N GLY A 47 -7.22 3.16 12.73
CA GLY A 47 -6.82 4.03 11.61
C GLY A 47 -5.52 3.65 10.88
N GLU A 48 -5.00 2.44 11.09
CA GLU A 48 -3.84 1.91 10.34
C GLU A 48 -4.20 0.84 9.31
N ASN A 49 -5.26 0.04 9.54
CA ASN A 49 -5.72 -0.99 8.62
C ASN A 49 -7.19 -0.79 8.26
N TYR A 50 -7.40 -0.54 6.97
CA TYR A 50 -8.67 -0.05 6.43
C TYR A 50 -9.52 -1.16 5.79
N ALA A 51 -8.91 -2.27 5.35
CA ALA A 51 -9.58 -3.26 4.47
C ALA A 51 -9.55 -4.72 4.96
N THR A 52 -8.81 -5.07 6.03
CA THR A 52 -8.75 -6.44 6.56
C THR A 52 -8.67 -6.46 8.09
N ILE A 53 -9.11 -7.55 8.72
CA ILE A 53 -8.81 -7.83 10.13
C ILE A 53 -7.34 -8.25 10.21
N MET A 54 -6.55 -7.51 10.98
CA MET A 54 -5.15 -7.81 11.24
C MET A 54 -5.00 -8.31 12.68
N LEU A 55 -4.55 -9.55 12.84
CA LEU A 55 -4.24 -10.15 14.13
C LEU A 55 -2.74 -10.34 14.28
N ARG A 56 -2.24 -10.17 15.51
CA ARG A 56 -0.87 -10.50 15.89
C ARG A 56 -0.89 -11.71 16.81
N VAL A 57 -0.27 -12.79 16.35
CA VAL A 57 -0.19 -14.07 17.06
C VAL A 57 1.16 -14.14 17.77
N PHE A 58 1.14 -14.36 19.08
CA PHE A 58 2.31 -14.54 19.93
C PHE A 58 2.37 -15.99 20.40
N ILE A 59 3.53 -16.62 20.22
CA ILE A 59 3.74 -18.02 20.60
C ILE A 59 5.03 -18.11 21.41
N ASP A 60 4.92 -18.61 22.64
CA ASP A 60 6.09 -19.02 23.41
C ASP A 60 6.34 -20.50 23.12
N VAL A 61 7.55 -20.85 22.67
CA VAL A 61 7.94 -22.22 22.34
C VAL A 61 9.09 -22.70 23.21
N GLU A 62 9.09 -23.99 23.50
CA GLU A 62 10.24 -24.70 24.06
C GLU A 62 11.04 -25.31 22.91
N LEU A 63 12.36 -25.20 22.99
CA LEU A 63 13.30 -25.78 22.03
C LEU A 63 13.79 -27.15 22.50
N GLU A 64 14.38 -27.93 21.60
CA GLU A 64 14.92 -29.28 21.86
C GLU A 64 16.01 -29.29 22.94
N ASP A 65 16.71 -28.17 23.14
CA ASP A 65 17.71 -27.99 24.21
C ASP A 65 17.09 -27.57 25.56
N GLY A 66 15.76 -27.49 25.63
CA GLY A 66 14.99 -27.08 26.81
C GLY A 66 14.91 -25.57 27.02
N THR A 67 15.53 -24.74 26.17
CA THR A 67 15.41 -23.28 26.25
C THR A 67 14.06 -22.81 25.71
N GLU A 68 13.63 -21.61 26.13
CA GLU A 68 12.37 -21.02 25.68
C GLU A 68 12.62 -19.83 24.75
N LYS A 69 11.76 -19.68 23.74
CA LYS A 69 11.81 -18.59 22.76
C LYS A 69 10.41 -18.08 22.47
N SER A 70 10.24 -16.76 22.45
CA SER A 70 9.01 -16.13 21.96
C SER A 70 9.14 -15.77 20.49
N VAL A 71 8.11 -16.09 19.70
CA VAL A 71 7.96 -15.70 18.31
C VAL A 71 6.60 -15.08 18.06
N SER A 72 6.48 -14.32 16.97
CA SER A 72 5.23 -13.69 16.60
C SER A 72 5.02 -13.64 15.09
N TYR A 73 3.75 -13.60 14.70
CA TYR A 73 3.30 -13.57 13.32
C TYR A 73 2.14 -12.58 13.14
N MET A 74 1.99 -12.06 11.93
CA MET A 74 0.86 -11.22 11.52
C MET A 74 -0.09 -12.05 10.67
N LEU A 75 -1.33 -12.22 11.12
CA LEU A 75 -2.38 -12.95 10.44
C LEU A 75 -3.42 -11.97 9.90
N LYS A 76 -3.48 -11.82 8.57
CA LYS A 76 -4.56 -11.08 7.89
C LYS A 76 -5.72 -12.01 7.58
N LEU A 77 -6.92 -11.50 7.81
CA LEU A 77 -8.19 -12.18 7.54
C LEU A 77 -9.14 -11.22 6.79
N PRO A 78 -9.98 -11.73 5.87
CA PRO A 78 -10.98 -10.91 5.21
C PRO A 78 -11.99 -10.35 6.22
N HIS A 79 -12.48 -9.12 6.00
CA HIS A 79 -13.59 -8.58 6.78
C HIS A 79 -14.87 -9.35 6.47
N LEU A 80 -15.62 -9.69 7.52
CA LEU A 80 -16.87 -10.45 7.40
C LEU A 80 -18.13 -9.56 7.36
N THR A 81 -18.00 -8.23 7.35
CA THR A 81 -19.17 -7.34 7.23
C THR A 81 -19.77 -7.42 5.84
N ASP A 82 -21.10 -7.24 5.74
CA ASP A 82 -21.80 -7.35 4.46
C ASP A 82 -21.34 -6.30 3.44
N PHE A 83 -20.89 -5.12 3.92
CA PHE A 83 -20.29 -4.09 3.08
C PHE A 83 -18.99 -4.58 2.42
N PHE A 84 -18.05 -5.09 3.22
CA PHE A 84 -16.79 -5.60 2.70
C PHE A 84 -16.99 -6.86 1.87
N LYS A 85 -17.91 -7.75 2.24
CA LYS A 85 -18.26 -8.92 1.42
C LYS A 85 -18.74 -8.50 0.03
N LYS A 86 -19.70 -7.57 -0.08
CA LYS A 86 -20.16 -7.08 -1.40
C LYS A 86 -19.06 -6.40 -2.20
N MET A 87 -18.17 -5.65 -1.54
CA MET A 87 -17.03 -5.02 -2.21
C MET A 87 -15.99 -6.05 -2.67
N LEU A 88 -15.76 -7.13 -1.91
CA LEU A 88 -14.81 -8.20 -2.19
C LEU A 88 -15.39 -9.30 -3.10
N GLU A 89 -16.71 -9.47 -3.16
CA GLU A 89 -17.41 -10.48 -3.97
C GLU A 89 -17.03 -10.38 -5.46
N ASN A 90 -16.80 -9.16 -5.96
CA ASN A 90 -16.35 -8.91 -7.33
C ASN A 90 -14.84 -8.66 -7.44
N ASN A 91 -14.12 -8.63 -6.32
CA ASN A 91 -12.73 -8.21 -6.22
C ASN A 91 -11.87 -9.27 -5.51
N ASN A 92 -11.05 -9.96 -6.29
CA ASN A 92 -10.09 -10.96 -5.80
C ASN A 92 -8.88 -10.29 -5.12
N ILE A 93 -9.07 -9.23 -4.33
CA ILE A 93 -8.00 -8.45 -3.68
C ILE A 93 -7.18 -9.35 -2.76
N PHE A 94 -7.85 -10.13 -1.92
CA PHE A 94 -7.20 -11.02 -0.97
C PHE A 94 -6.44 -12.16 -1.66
N GLU A 95 -7.04 -12.76 -2.69
CA GLU A 95 -6.39 -13.78 -3.52
C GLU A 95 -5.18 -13.19 -4.27
N SER A 96 -5.30 -11.96 -4.79
CA SER A 96 -4.22 -11.26 -5.48
C SER A 96 -3.06 -10.98 -4.53
N GLU A 97 -3.34 -10.50 -3.31
CA GLU A 97 -2.32 -10.29 -2.28
C GLU A 97 -1.63 -11.62 -1.91
N SER A 98 -2.40 -12.70 -1.73
CA SER A 98 -1.86 -14.04 -1.46
C SER A 98 -0.92 -14.50 -2.58
N LYS A 99 -1.31 -14.34 -3.85
CA LYS A 99 -0.45 -14.63 -5.01
C LYS A 99 0.80 -13.74 -5.07
N MET A 100 0.70 -12.47 -4.64
CA MET A 100 1.87 -11.60 -4.55
C MET A 100 2.91 -12.18 -3.59
N TYR A 101 2.51 -12.57 -2.38
CA TYR A 101 3.43 -13.17 -1.41
C TYR A 101 3.97 -14.55 -1.83
N LYS A 102 3.12 -15.40 -2.42
CA LYS A 102 3.48 -16.79 -2.74
C LYS A 102 4.20 -16.97 -4.09
N ILE A 103 3.96 -16.07 -5.04
CA ILE A 103 4.43 -16.24 -6.43
C ILE A 103 5.26 -15.04 -6.86
N TYR A 104 4.64 -13.86 -7.01
CA TYR A 104 5.27 -12.77 -7.78
C TYR A 104 6.42 -12.08 -7.04
N VAL A 105 6.31 -11.86 -5.73
CA VAL A 105 7.42 -11.33 -4.93
C VAL A 105 8.58 -12.33 -4.90
N PRO A 106 8.39 -13.63 -4.59
CA PRO A 106 9.44 -14.63 -4.67
C PRO A 106 10.12 -14.71 -6.04
N GLU A 107 9.37 -14.62 -7.15
CA GLU A 107 9.91 -14.55 -8.51
C GLU A 107 10.83 -13.34 -8.69
N MET A 108 10.40 -12.16 -8.26
CA MET A 108 11.19 -10.93 -8.36
C MET A 108 12.45 -10.97 -7.50
N GLU A 109 12.38 -11.52 -6.28
CA GLU A 109 13.56 -11.72 -5.43
C GLU A 109 14.52 -12.75 -6.02
N GLN A 110 14.00 -13.78 -6.69
CA GLN A 110 14.82 -14.81 -7.34
C GLN A 110 15.69 -14.21 -8.44
N LEU A 111 15.17 -13.26 -9.23
CA LEU A 111 15.95 -12.56 -10.25
C LEU A 111 17.21 -11.88 -9.69
N TYR A 112 17.15 -11.34 -8.48
CA TYR A 112 18.32 -10.77 -7.81
C TYR A 112 19.27 -11.86 -7.28
N ARG A 113 18.72 -12.95 -6.72
CA ARG A 113 19.53 -14.10 -6.25
C ARG A 113 20.32 -14.73 -7.40
N ASP A 114 19.72 -14.83 -8.59
CA ASP A 114 20.36 -15.39 -9.79
C ASP A 114 21.57 -14.56 -10.26
N VAL A 115 21.65 -13.28 -9.88
CA VAL A 115 22.82 -12.41 -10.13
C VAL A 115 23.67 -12.18 -8.88
N GLY A 116 23.49 -13.00 -7.84
CA GLY A 116 24.31 -13.02 -6.62
C GLY A 116 23.98 -11.92 -5.60
N ILE A 117 22.78 -11.34 -5.64
CA ILE A 117 22.37 -10.28 -4.72
C ILE A 117 21.14 -10.76 -3.92
N GLU A 118 21.26 -10.74 -2.60
CA GLU A 118 20.12 -11.03 -1.73
C GLU A 118 19.22 -9.79 -1.61
N VAL A 119 18.00 -9.89 -2.13
CA VAL A 119 16.95 -8.88 -1.98
C VAL A 119 15.74 -9.52 -1.33
N LYS A 120 15.23 -8.87 -0.28
CA LYS A 120 13.96 -9.19 0.37
C LYS A 120 13.04 -7.99 0.32
N PHE A 121 11.90 -8.09 -0.36
CA PHE A 121 11.00 -6.95 -0.53
C PHE A 121 10.09 -6.71 0.67
N GLY A 122 9.66 -7.78 1.34
CA GLY A 122 8.73 -7.70 2.46
C GLY A 122 8.88 -8.86 3.43
N ALA A 123 7.88 -9.01 4.29
CA ALA A 123 7.80 -10.12 5.25
C ALA A 123 7.74 -11.47 4.55
N LYS A 124 8.35 -12.49 5.16
CA LYS A 124 8.15 -13.88 4.73
C LYS A 124 6.71 -14.30 4.98
N SER A 125 6.07 -14.94 4.00
CA SER A 125 4.75 -15.56 4.18
C SER A 125 4.85 -17.03 4.56
N TYR A 126 3.86 -17.53 5.30
CA TYR A 126 3.78 -18.91 5.77
C TYR A 126 2.44 -19.54 5.41
N GLU A 127 2.40 -20.87 5.35
CA GLU A 127 1.17 -21.62 5.11
C GLU A 127 0.63 -22.24 6.41
N LEU A 128 -0.63 -21.96 6.70
CA LEU A 128 -1.44 -22.64 7.71
C LEU A 128 -2.25 -23.75 7.03
N LYS A 129 -1.88 -25.01 7.29
CA LYS A 129 -2.67 -26.17 6.86
C LYS A 129 -3.87 -26.33 7.77
N GLY A 130 -5.07 -26.46 7.19
CA GLY A 130 -6.30 -26.60 7.96
C GLY A 130 -6.97 -25.27 8.34
N ALA A 131 -6.56 -24.15 7.72
CA ALA A 131 -7.33 -22.91 7.81
C ALA A 131 -8.71 -23.09 7.17
N GLU A 132 -9.76 -22.60 7.85
CA GLU A 132 -11.16 -22.75 7.41
C GLU A 132 -11.61 -21.65 6.44
N THR A 133 -10.87 -20.53 6.38
CA THR A 133 -11.14 -19.39 5.51
C THR A 133 -9.88 -18.89 4.84
N ASP A 134 -10.01 -17.98 3.87
CA ASP A 134 -8.89 -17.26 3.31
C ASP A 134 -8.08 -16.54 4.40
N TYR A 135 -6.75 -16.63 4.31
CA TYR A 135 -5.81 -16.00 5.23
C TYR A 135 -4.51 -15.60 4.52
N ILE A 136 -3.77 -14.67 5.12
CA ILE A 136 -2.36 -14.41 4.79
C ILE A 136 -1.60 -14.38 6.11
N LEU A 137 -0.69 -15.32 6.30
CA LEU A 137 0.18 -15.38 7.47
C LEU A 137 1.57 -14.86 7.11
N LEU A 138 2.03 -13.85 7.83
CA LEU A 138 3.30 -13.16 7.59
C LEU A 138 4.19 -13.20 8.83
N GLU A 139 5.49 -13.14 8.60
CA GLU A 139 6.49 -12.80 9.61
C GLU A 139 6.13 -11.47 10.27
N ASP A 140 6.13 -11.44 11.60
CA ASP A 140 6.13 -10.17 12.31
C ASP A 140 7.53 -9.55 12.25
N LEU A 141 7.64 -8.39 11.60
CA LEU A 141 8.90 -7.68 11.42
C LEU A 141 9.31 -6.87 12.66
N THR A 142 8.41 -6.65 13.61
CA THR A 142 8.66 -5.85 14.81
C THR A 142 9.85 -6.37 15.64
N PRO A 143 9.99 -7.68 15.92
CA PRO A 143 11.15 -8.23 16.63
C PRO A 143 12.48 -7.99 15.94
N ARG A 144 12.49 -7.74 14.62
CA ARG A 144 13.70 -7.38 13.84
C ARG A 144 14.01 -5.88 13.87
N GLY A 145 13.24 -5.10 14.63
CA GLY A 145 13.40 -3.66 14.80
C GLY A 145 12.82 -2.83 13.65
N PHE A 146 11.97 -3.43 12.81
CA PHE A 146 11.24 -2.69 11.79
C PHE A 146 10.05 -1.95 12.42
N LYS A 147 9.85 -0.71 11.99
CA LYS A 147 8.72 0.13 12.41
C LYS A 147 8.30 1.08 11.29
N ASN A 148 7.04 1.48 11.29
CA ASN A 148 6.55 2.53 10.39
C ASN A 148 7.08 3.90 10.81
N ALA A 149 7.19 4.81 9.84
CA ALA A 149 7.44 6.22 10.10
C ALA A 149 6.12 6.94 10.43
N ASN A 150 6.20 8.09 11.09
CA ASN A 150 5.01 8.90 11.38
C ASN A 150 4.45 9.50 10.08
N ARG A 151 3.33 8.93 9.60
CA ARG A 151 2.68 9.38 8.36
C ARG A 151 2.22 10.84 8.39
N LEU A 152 1.91 11.38 9.56
CA LEU A 152 1.39 12.75 9.73
C LEU A 152 2.49 13.81 9.58
N GLU A 153 3.74 13.46 9.83
CA GLU A 153 4.90 14.33 9.61
C GLU A 153 5.41 14.24 8.16
N GLY A 154 5.09 13.15 7.48
CA GLY A 154 5.67 12.80 6.19
C GLY A 154 7.13 12.36 6.30
N LEU A 155 7.60 11.68 5.27
CA LEU A 155 8.94 11.15 5.20
C LEU A 155 9.94 12.26 4.91
N ASP A 156 11.05 12.24 5.65
CA ASP A 156 12.22 13.04 5.34
C ASP A 156 12.96 12.53 4.08
N LYS A 157 13.98 13.28 3.66
CA LYS A 157 14.78 12.94 2.48
C LYS A 157 15.38 11.53 2.52
N SER A 158 15.91 11.10 3.67
CA SER A 158 16.56 9.80 3.81
C SER A 158 15.56 8.66 3.66
N HIS A 159 14.36 8.81 4.24
CA HIS A 159 13.28 7.84 4.12
C HIS A 159 12.70 7.82 2.71
N CYS A 160 12.51 8.98 2.08
CA CYS A 160 12.10 9.08 0.67
C CYS A 160 13.09 8.36 -0.25
N GLU A 161 14.39 8.59 -0.10
CA GLU A 161 15.41 7.92 -0.90
C GLU A 161 15.44 6.41 -0.65
N SER A 162 15.26 5.96 0.59
CA SER A 162 15.20 4.52 0.89
C SER A 162 13.97 3.86 0.24
N ALA A 163 12.80 4.49 0.34
CA ALA A 163 11.57 4.04 -0.29
C ALA A 163 11.69 3.99 -1.82
N LEU A 164 12.19 5.06 -2.46
CA LEU A 164 12.35 5.12 -3.91
C LEU A 164 13.39 4.14 -4.44
N ARG A 165 14.46 3.87 -3.66
CA ARG A 165 15.42 2.82 -4.00
C ARG A 165 14.76 1.44 -4.01
N ARG A 166 13.95 1.16 -3.00
CA ARG A 166 13.19 -0.10 -2.88
C ARG A 166 12.16 -0.23 -4.01
N LEU A 167 11.44 0.85 -4.33
CA LEU A 167 10.48 0.90 -5.44
C LEU A 167 11.17 0.67 -6.79
N ALA A 168 12.32 1.30 -7.02
CA ALA A 168 13.08 1.13 -8.24
C ALA A 168 13.57 -0.31 -8.42
N GLN A 169 13.98 -0.98 -7.33
CA GLN A 169 14.33 -2.40 -7.35
C GLN A 169 13.13 -3.28 -7.71
N TRP A 170 11.97 -2.99 -7.12
CA TRP A 170 10.72 -3.69 -7.39
C TRP A 170 10.28 -3.52 -8.84
N HIS A 171 10.21 -2.28 -9.33
CA HIS A 171 9.83 -1.96 -10.71
C HIS A 171 10.80 -2.60 -11.73
N ALA A 172 12.11 -2.57 -11.49
CA ALA A 172 13.08 -3.24 -12.36
C ALA A 172 12.86 -4.76 -12.45
N ALA A 173 12.69 -5.42 -11.30
CA ALA A 173 12.43 -6.87 -11.28
C ALA A 173 11.10 -7.23 -11.95
N SER A 174 10.07 -6.39 -11.78
CA SER A 174 8.76 -6.63 -12.38
C SER A 174 8.79 -6.69 -13.91
N VAL A 175 9.52 -5.78 -14.56
CA VAL A 175 9.57 -5.74 -16.03
C VAL A 175 10.51 -6.80 -16.59
N VAL A 176 11.57 -7.15 -15.84
CA VAL A 176 12.44 -8.29 -16.19
C VAL A 176 11.68 -9.61 -16.08
N ARG A 177 10.84 -9.77 -15.06
CA ARG A 177 9.93 -10.91 -14.94
C ARG A 177 9.02 -11.00 -16.15
N VAL A 178 8.40 -9.90 -16.59
CA VAL A 178 7.56 -9.91 -17.80
C VAL A 178 8.37 -10.32 -19.04
N ALA A 179 9.57 -9.79 -19.20
CA ALA A 179 10.43 -10.12 -20.33
C ALA A 179 10.91 -11.58 -20.36
N THR A 180 10.90 -12.28 -19.21
CA THR A 180 11.41 -13.66 -19.07
C THR A 180 10.32 -14.71 -18.92
N LYS A 181 9.19 -14.36 -18.29
CA LYS A 181 8.08 -15.28 -17.97
C LYS A 181 6.77 -14.94 -18.69
N GLY A 182 6.72 -13.85 -19.45
CA GLY A 182 5.52 -13.37 -20.11
C GLY A 182 4.65 -12.49 -19.21
N ASP A 183 3.46 -12.15 -19.70
CA ASP A 183 2.58 -11.17 -19.07
C ASP A 183 2.07 -11.61 -17.70
N TYR A 184 1.69 -10.63 -16.88
CA TYR A 184 0.93 -10.88 -15.66
C TYR A 184 -0.49 -11.32 -16.01
N PRO A 185 -1.18 -12.07 -15.14
CA PRO A 185 -2.54 -12.48 -15.42
C PRO A 185 -3.49 -11.27 -15.30
N LYS A 186 -4.70 -11.41 -15.87
CA LYS A 186 -5.65 -10.30 -16.01
C LYS A 186 -6.01 -9.64 -14.68
N GLU A 187 -5.99 -10.37 -13.58
CA GLU A 187 -6.34 -9.85 -12.25
C GLU A 187 -5.34 -8.77 -11.80
N LEU A 188 -4.06 -8.94 -12.10
CA LEU A 188 -3.02 -7.94 -11.84
C LEU A 188 -2.96 -6.84 -12.90
N ILE A 189 -3.70 -6.95 -14.01
CA ILE A 189 -3.78 -5.91 -15.04
C ILE A 189 -4.98 -5.00 -14.76
N VAL A 190 -6.16 -5.57 -14.53
CA VAL A 190 -7.41 -4.83 -14.33
C VAL A 190 -7.56 -4.36 -12.88
N GLY A 191 -7.07 -5.14 -11.91
CA GLY A 191 -7.20 -4.85 -10.49
C GLY A 191 -8.67 -4.67 -10.07
N ILE A 192 -8.93 -3.60 -9.32
CA ILE A 192 -10.27 -3.24 -8.82
C ILE A 192 -11.13 -2.46 -9.83
N LEU A 193 -10.53 -2.00 -10.95
CA LEU A 193 -11.18 -1.18 -11.98
C LEU A 193 -11.95 -2.03 -12.99
N LYS A 194 -12.77 -2.94 -12.45
CA LYS A 194 -13.67 -3.81 -13.20
C LYS A 194 -14.96 -3.06 -13.51
N GLU A 195 -15.53 -3.27 -14.70
CA GLU A 195 -16.74 -2.57 -15.13
C GLU A 195 -17.94 -2.92 -14.24
N GLU A 196 -17.95 -4.13 -13.68
CA GLU A 196 -18.89 -4.61 -12.67
C GLU A 196 -18.89 -3.76 -11.40
N ASN A 197 -17.76 -3.11 -11.08
CA ASN A 197 -17.62 -2.23 -9.92
C ASN A 197 -17.99 -0.77 -10.22
N ARG A 198 -18.21 -0.39 -11.50
CA ARG A 198 -18.37 1.02 -11.89
C ARG A 198 -19.48 1.70 -11.11
N ALA A 199 -20.66 1.09 -11.01
CA ALA A 199 -21.81 1.70 -10.34
C ALA A 199 -21.53 2.00 -8.86
N MET A 200 -20.91 1.06 -8.15
CA MET A 200 -20.48 1.23 -6.77
C MET A 200 -19.45 2.37 -6.63
N MET A 201 -18.45 2.41 -7.53
CA MET A 201 -17.43 3.46 -7.53
C MET A 201 -18.02 4.85 -7.80
N VAL A 202 -18.99 4.97 -8.72
CA VAL A 202 -19.71 6.22 -9.00
C VAL A 202 -20.37 6.75 -7.72
N GLU A 203 -21.09 5.89 -7.01
CA GLU A 203 -21.80 6.29 -5.79
C GLU A 203 -20.83 6.74 -4.69
N MET A 204 -19.79 5.94 -4.42
CA MET A 204 -18.75 6.26 -3.44
C MET A 204 -18.03 7.57 -3.76
N GLN A 205 -17.72 7.79 -5.04
CA GLN A 205 -16.99 8.98 -5.49
C GLN A 205 -17.85 10.24 -5.44
N LYS A 206 -19.17 10.14 -5.63
CA LYS A 206 -20.08 11.29 -5.63
C LYS A 206 -20.02 12.03 -4.29
N SER A 207 -20.25 11.31 -3.19
CA SER A 207 -20.21 11.86 -1.83
C SER A 207 -18.85 12.50 -1.51
N MET A 208 -17.76 11.79 -1.78
CA MET A 208 -16.40 12.29 -1.53
C MET A 208 -16.08 13.55 -2.34
N THR A 209 -16.51 13.61 -3.60
CA THR A 209 -16.24 14.77 -4.47
C THR A 209 -17.04 15.99 -4.04
N GLU A 210 -18.30 15.82 -3.65
CA GLU A 210 -19.13 16.91 -3.12
C GLU A 210 -18.51 17.51 -1.84
N LYS A 211 -18.06 16.66 -0.91
CA LYS A 211 -17.37 17.11 0.31
C LYS A 211 -16.04 17.79 0.00
N PHE A 212 -15.30 17.29 -0.98
CA PHE A 212 -14.06 17.91 -1.40
C PHE A 212 -14.29 19.30 -2.00
N ILE A 213 -15.25 19.46 -2.92
CA ILE A 213 -15.59 20.77 -3.51
C ILE A 213 -16.04 21.76 -2.42
N ALA A 214 -16.84 21.31 -1.45
CA ALA A 214 -17.27 22.14 -0.33
C ALA A 214 -16.07 22.62 0.51
N GLY A 215 -15.14 21.72 0.85
CA GLY A 215 -13.90 22.08 1.54
C GLY A 215 -13.00 22.99 0.70
N CYS A 216 -12.90 22.71 -0.60
CA CYS A 216 -12.08 23.42 -1.56
C CYS A 216 -12.41 24.91 -1.67
N LYS A 217 -13.69 25.29 -1.56
CA LYS A 217 -14.13 26.70 -1.52
C LYS A 217 -13.58 27.50 -0.34
N THR A 218 -13.03 26.82 0.66
CA THR A 218 -12.45 27.46 1.85
C THR A 218 -10.92 27.50 1.81
N TYR A 219 -10.31 26.96 0.75
CA TYR A 219 -8.85 26.95 0.57
C TYR A 219 -8.37 28.29 0.03
N LYS A 220 -7.19 28.72 0.46
CA LYS A 220 -6.56 29.93 -0.05
C LYS A 220 -6.18 29.77 -1.53
N GLY A 221 -6.61 30.70 -2.37
CA GLY A 221 -6.31 30.68 -3.81
C GLY A 221 -7.14 29.67 -4.61
N ASN A 222 -8.24 29.17 -4.05
CA ASN A 222 -9.13 28.22 -4.72
C ASN A 222 -9.66 28.75 -6.06
N GLU A 223 -9.77 30.08 -6.20
CA GLU A 223 -10.24 30.78 -7.39
C GLU A 223 -9.41 30.44 -8.64
N GLU A 224 -8.17 30.00 -8.48
CA GLU A 224 -7.28 29.60 -9.59
C GLU A 224 -7.66 28.24 -10.22
N TYR A 225 -8.28 27.33 -9.45
CA TYR A 225 -8.46 25.93 -9.86
C TYR A 225 -9.86 25.35 -9.60
N ILE A 226 -10.73 26.05 -8.87
CA ILE A 226 -12.03 25.52 -8.43
C ILE A 226 -12.96 25.15 -9.59
N GLU A 227 -12.94 25.92 -10.68
CA GLU A 227 -13.76 25.62 -11.86
C GLU A 227 -13.26 24.37 -12.57
N GLN A 228 -11.95 24.21 -12.74
CA GLN A 228 -11.35 23.01 -13.30
C GLN A 228 -11.64 21.77 -12.45
N VAL A 229 -11.62 21.90 -11.11
CA VAL A 229 -12.00 20.81 -10.20
C VAL A 229 -13.47 20.40 -10.40
N LYS A 230 -14.39 21.37 -10.54
CA LYS A 230 -15.80 21.09 -10.82
C LYS A 230 -16.00 20.43 -12.19
N ASP A 231 -15.31 20.93 -13.21
CA ASP A 231 -15.37 20.38 -14.58
C ASP A 231 -14.78 18.97 -14.66
N LEU A 232 -13.88 18.62 -13.74
CA LEU A 232 -13.27 17.29 -13.68
C LEU A 232 -14.19 16.25 -13.07
N GLN A 233 -15.06 16.64 -12.11
CA GLN A 233 -15.95 15.75 -11.38
C GLN A 233 -16.68 14.71 -12.25
N PRO A 234 -17.41 15.09 -13.32
CA PRO A 234 -18.17 14.13 -14.12
C PRO A 234 -17.27 13.10 -14.83
N ARG A 235 -15.98 13.40 -14.99
CA ARG A 235 -14.99 12.57 -15.69
C ARG A 235 -14.10 11.76 -14.77
N VAL A 236 -14.22 11.89 -13.44
CA VAL A 236 -13.31 11.23 -12.49
C VAL A 236 -13.31 9.71 -12.65
N ILE A 237 -14.49 9.10 -12.74
CA ILE A 237 -14.62 7.64 -12.87
C ILE A 237 -14.07 7.17 -14.22
N GLU A 238 -14.37 7.88 -15.31
CA GLU A 238 -13.80 7.54 -16.61
C GLU A 238 -12.27 7.65 -16.62
N GLY A 239 -11.73 8.73 -16.02
CA GLY A 239 -10.30 8.91 -15.84
C GLY A 239 -9.65 7.77 -15.05
N MET A 240 -10.29 7.31 -13.95
CA MET A 240 -9.81 6.15 -13.19
C MET A 240 -9.72 4.89 -14.06
N PHE A 241 -10.78 4.58 -14.81
CA PHE A 241 -10.80 3.42 -15.71
C PHE A 241 -9.78 3.53 -16.84
N ASN A 242 -9.58 4.72 -17.40
CA ASN A 242 -8.59 4.95 -18.44
C ASN A 242 -7.15 4.77 -17.91
N MET A 243 -6.87 5.16 -16.68
CA MET A 243 -5.56 4.92 -16.04
C MET A 243 -5.32 3.45 -15.71
N GLY A 244 -6.37 2.65 -15.55
CA GLY A 244 -6.27 1.19 -15.38
C GLY A 244 -5.84 0.45 -16.64
N LYS A 245 -5.80 1.11 -17.80
CA LYS A 245 -5.38 0.49 -19.07
C LYS A 245 -3.86 0.54 -19.20
N VAL A 246 -3.26 -0.61 -19.52
CA VAL A 246 -1.84 -0.71 -19.87
C VAL A 246 -1.61 0.00 -21.20
N ASP A 247 -0.70 0.97 -21.23
CA ASP A 247 -0.25 1.63 -22.46
C ASP A 247 0.90 0.82 -23.07
N PRO A 248 0.72 0.10 -24.19
CA PRO A 248 1.77 -0.77 -24.74
C PRO A 248 3.07 -0.03 -25.12
N LEU A 249 3.00 1.30 -25.31
CA LEU A 249 4.12 2.16 -25.64
C LEU A 249 4.66 2.91 -24.41
N GLY A 250 3.98 2.79 -23.27
CA GLY A 250 4.32 3.45 -22.01
C GLY A 250 5.32 2.67 -21.16
N CYS A 251 5.89 3.37 -20.18
CA CYS A 251 6.71 2.76 -19.13
C CYS A 251 5.80 2.05 -18.12
N ASN A 252 5.48 0.78 -18.36
CA ASN A 252 4.70 -0.04 -17.43
C ASN A 252 5.58 -0.88 -16.52
N VAL A 253 5.10 -1.08 -15.31
CA VAL A 253 5.73 -1.84 -14.22
C VAL A 253 4.63 -2.52 -13.42
N LEU A 254 4.96 -3.57 -12.65
CA LEU A 254 4.05 -4.01 -11.60
C LEU A 254 4.16 -3.00 -10.46
N ASN A 255 3.19 -2.10 -10.37
CA ASN A 255 3.10 -1.16 -9.25
C ASN A 255 2.78 -1.94 -7.98
N HIS A 256 3.31 -1.48 -6.85
CA HIS A 256 2.80 -1.83 -5.52
C HIS A 256 1.34 -1.40 -5.39
N GLY A 257 0.98 -0.26 -5.99
CA GLY A 257 -0.41 0.22 -6.14
C GLY A 257 -0.99 0.92 -4.91
N ASP A 258 -0.42 0.67 -3.73
CA ASP A 258 -0.66 1.42 -2.49
C ASP A 258 0.68 1.82 -1.84
N PHE A 259 1.52 2.54 -2.58
CA PHE A 259 2.89 2.84 -2.19
C PHE A 259 2.99 4.12 -1.32
N TRP A 260 2.56 4.05 -0.06
CA TRP A 260 2.60 5.16 0.91
C TRP A 260 3.34 4.78 2.20
N SER A 261 3.61 5.78 3.06
CA SER A 261 4.46 5.61 4.24
C SER A 261 3.98 4.52 5.23
N ASN A 262 2.68 4.23 5.29
CA ASN A 262 2.16 3.19 6.19
C ASN A 262 2.42 1.77 5.68
N ASN A 263 2.64 1.61 4.39
CA ASN A 263 2.98 0.34 3.75
C ASN A 263 4.51 0.15 3.63
N MET A 264 5.27 0.91 4.42
CA MET A 264 6.72 0.85 4.48
C MET A 264 7.18 0.77 5.92
N MET A 265 7.95 -0.28 6.23
CA MET A 265 8.59 -0.42 7.53
C MET A 265 10.10 -0.24 7.40
N PHE A 266 10.69 0.54 8.30
CA PHE A 266 12.11 0.88 8.31
C PHE A 266 12.78 0.24 9.53
N SER A 267 13.98 -0.31 9.33
CA SER A 267 14.88 -0.66 10.44
C SER A 267 16.09 0.26 10.45
N TYR A 268 16.69 0.44 11.62
CA TYR A 268 17.76 1.42 11.84
C TYR A 268 19.00 0.74 12.43
N ASP A 269 20.18 1.28 12.13
CA ASP A 269 21.41 0.91 12.82
C ASP A 269 21.54 1.62 14.18
N ALA A 270 22.63 1.35 14.91
CA ALA A 270 22.88 1.93 16.23
C ALA A 270 23.04 3.47 16.20
N PHE A 271 23.24 4.09 15.04
CA PHE A 271 23.38 5.53 14.86
C PHE A 271 22.08 6.19 14.36
N GLY A 272 20.99 5.42 14.24
CA GLY A 272 19.71 5.92 13.74
C GLY A 272 19.66 6.08 12.21
N LYS A 273 20.62 5.55 11.45
CA LYS A 273 20.54 5.52 9.99
C LYS A 273 19.69 4.34 9.54
N ILE A 274 18.94 4.55 8.45
CA ILE A 274 18.11 3.50 7.84
C ILE A 274 19.03 2.37 7.37
N ARG A 275 18.82 1.19 7.94
CA ARG A 275 19.51 -0.05 7.58
C ARG A 275 18.77 -0.77 6.46
N ASP A 276 17.45 -0.86 6.56
CA ASP A 276 16.62 -1.55 5.57
C ASP A 276 15.19 -1.01 5.53
N THR A 277 14.52 -1.20 4.41
CA THR A 277 13.12 -0.82 4.16
C THR A 277 12.38 -2.01 3.58
N PHE A 278 11.35 -2.47 4.27
CA PHE A 278 10.46 -3.53 3.83
C PHE A 278 9.12 -2.93 3.41
N LEU A 279 8.57 -3.47 2.33
CA LEU A 279 7.24 -3.15 1.83
C LEU A 279 6.25 -4.16 2.42
N VAL A 280 5.06 -3.70 2.74
CA VAL A 280 3.96 -4.52 3.23
C VAL A 280 2.69 -4.13 2.50
N ASP A 281 1.70 -5.02 2.53
CA ASP A 281 0.38 -4.79 1.94
C ASP A 281 0.39 -4.68 0.40
N PHE A 282 0.33 -5.84 -0.26
CA PHE A 282 0.40 -5.92 -1.72
C PHE A 282 -0.98 -6.00 -2.39
N GLN A 283 -2.04 -5.63 -1.67
CA GLN A 283 -3.43 -5.86 -2.07
C GLN A 283 -3.85 -5.08 -3.33
N MET A 284 -3.19 -3.95 -3.59
CA MET A 284 -3.48 -3.04 -4.71
C MET A 284 -2.53 -3.20 -5.90
N SER A 285 -1.67 -4.24 -5.89
CA SER A 285 -0.65 -4.43 -6.92
C SER A 285 -1.27 -4.50 -8.32
N GLN A 286 -0.77 -3.67 -9.23
CA GLN A 286 -1.32 -3.57 -10.58
C GLN A 286 -0.24 -3.26 -11.61
N TYR A 287 -0.21 -4.04 -12.69
CA TYR A 287 0.65 -3.80 -13.83
C TYR A 287 0.10 -2.64 -14.66
N GLY A 288 0.91 -1.59 -14.83
CA GLY A 288 0.49 -0.37 -15.51
C GLY A 288 1.53 0.74 -15.40
N PRO A 289 1.16 1.99 -15.71
CA PRO A 289 2.11 3.09 -15.80
C PRO A 289 2.90 3.33 -14.51
N VAL A 290 4.22 3.51 -14.64
CA VAL A 290 5.13 3.80 -13.52
C VAL A 290 4.78 5.07 -12.74
N ALA A 291 4.07 5.99 -13.39
CA ALA A 291 3.59 7.22 -12.78
C ALA A 291 2.64 6.94 -11.59
N LYS A 292 2.01 5.76 -11.53
CA LYS A 292 1.05 5.41 -10.47
C LYS A 292 1.69 5.46 -9.09
N ASP A 293 2.67 4.61 -8.82
CA ASP A 293 3.34 4.61 -7.52
C ASP A 293 4.14 5.90 -7.26
N LEU A 294 4.71 6.52 -8.29
CA LEU A 294 5.50 7.75 -8.13
C LEU A 294 4.63 8.93 -7.64
N TYR A 295 3.48 9.17 -8.27
CA TYR A 295 2.55 10.18 -7.78
C TYR A 295 1.96 9.79 -6.44
N TYR A 296 1.53 8.53 -6.30
CA TYR A 296 0.93 8.01 -5.07
C TYR A 296 1.82 8.30 -3.87
N PHE A 297 3.09 7.94 -3.97
CA PHE A 297 4.06 8.12 -2.91
C PHE A 297 4.45 9.57 -2.66
N LEU A 298 4.94 10.25 -3.71
CA LEU A 298 5.58 11.55 -3.52
C LEU A 298 4.58 12.59 -3.02
N LEU A 299 3.34 12.55 -3.51
CA LEU A 299 2.29 13.48 -3.09
C LEU A 299 1.63 13.08 -1.77
N SER A 300 1.47 11.80 -1.45
CA SER A 300 0.86 11.41 -0.16
C SER A 300 1.84 11.48 1.02
N SER A 301 3.09 11.06 0.81
CA SER A 301 3.95 10.61 1.92
C SER A 301 5.17 11.47 2.17
N THR A 302 5.62 12.29 1.22
CA THR A 302 6.75 13.22 1.45
C THR A 302 6.35 14.31 2.44
N LYS A 303 7.26 14.72 3.34
CA LYS A 303 7.03 15.89 4.19
C LYS A 303 6.76 17.17 3.38
N LEU A 304 6.01 18.10 3.96
CA LEU A 304 5.48 19.27 3.27
C LEU A 304 6.56 20.08 2.54
N GLU A 305 7.69 20.36 3.22
CA GLU A 305 8.74 21.26 2.72
C GLU A 305 9.45 20.69 1.48
N ASP A 306 9.52 19.37 1.38
CA ASP A 306 10.22 18.65 0.32
C ASP A 306 9.28 18.23 -0.83
N LYS A 307 7.97 18.13 -0.56
CA LYS A 307 6.98 17.51 -1.46
C LYS A 307 7.03 18.03 -2.89
N LEU A 308 7.10 19.35 -3.05
CA LEU A 308 7.18 20.00 -4.36
C LEU A 308 8.60 20.44 -4.70
N THR A 309 9.34 20.97 -3.73
CA THR A 309 10.69 21.53 -3.94
C THR A 309 11.72 20.48 -4.35
N LYS A 310 11.52 19.21 -3.97
CA LYS A 310 12.38 18.06 -4.32
C LYS A 310 11.69 17.05 -5.22
N PHE A 311 10.51 17.34 -5.77
CA PHE A 311 9.76 16.37 -6.57
C PHE A 311 10.61 15.82 -7.72
N ASP A 312 11.15 16.69 -8.58
CA ASP A 312 11.95 16.26 -9.73
C ASP A 312 13.30 15.66 -9.32
N TYR A 313 13.86 16.06 -8.17
CA TYR A 313 15.02 15.40 -7.57
C TYR A 313 14.71 13.94 -7.25
N TYR A 314 13.58 13.67 -6.61
CA TYR A 314 13.15 12.31 -6.27
C TYR A 314 12.85 11.47 -7.51
N ILE A 315 12.27 12.05 -8.56
CA ILE A 315 12.08 11.36 -9.85
C ILE A 315 13.42 10.95 -10.46
N LYS A 316 14.40 11.87 -10.49
CA LYS A 316 15.75 11.56 -10.96
C LYS A 316 16.40 10.47 -10.11
N PHE A 317 16.32 10.58 -8.78
CA PHE A 317 16.88 9.58 -7.87
C PHE A 317 16.28 8.19 -8.08
N TYR A 318 14.94 8.11 -8.23
CA TYR A 318 14.25 6.88 -8.58
C TYR A 318 14.75 6.31 -9.92
N HIS A 319 14.82 7.15 -10.96
CA HIS A 319 15.28 6.75 -12.30
C HIS A 319 16.70 6.19 -12.30
N GLU A 320 17.63 6.84 -11.60
CA GLU A 320 19.02 6.36 -11.49
C GLU A 320 19.09 4.97 -10.85
N ASN A 321 18.28 4.72 -9.81
CA ASN A 321 18.19 3.40 -9.20
C ASN A 321 17.47 2.38 -10.11
N LEU A 322 16.47 2.80 -10.89
CA LEU A 322 15.77 1.93 -11.83
C LEU A 322 16.74 1.46 -12.91
N VAL A 323 17.48 2.39 -13.54
CA VAL A 323 18.49 2.09 -14.56
C VAL A 323 19.57 1.16 -14.01
N LYS A 324 20.05 1.42 -12.79
CA LYS A 324 21.04 0.56 -12.13
C LYS A 324 20.54 -0.89 -12.02
N ASN A 325 19.32 -1.09 -11.54
CA ASN A 325 18.75 -2.43 -11.35
C ASN A 325 18.40 -3.11 -12.68
N LEU A 326 17.88 -2.39 -13.67
CA LEU A 326 17.61 -2.96 -15.01
C LEU A 326 18.90 -3.45 -15.69
N LYS A 327 20.00 -2.71 -15.58
CA LYS A 327 21.31 -3.15 -16.08
C LYS A 327 21.82 -4.37 -15.33
N LEU A 328 21.73 -4.34 -14.00
CA LEU A 328 22.15 -5.43 -13.12
C LEU A 328 21.41 -6.74 -13.45
N LEU A 329 20.08 -6.67 -13.64
CA LEU A 329 19.22 -7.80 -13.99
C LEU A 329 19.24 -8.14 -15.49
N LYS A 330 20.14 -7.52 -16.27
CA LYS A 330 20.32 -7.74 -17.72
C LYS A 330 19.00 -7.65 -18.51
N TYR A 331 18.22 -6.61 -18.23
CA TYR A 331 16.94 -6.38 -18.92
C TYR A 331 17.14 -6.39 -20.44
N SER A 332 16.33 -7.19 -21.14
CA SER A 332 16.51 -7.48 -22.57
C SER A 332 15.91 -6.42 -23.51
N LYS A 333 15.10 -5.49 -22.99
CA LYS A 333 14.49 -4.40 -23.77
C LYS A 333 15.17 -3.05 -23.48
N SER A 334 14.67 -2.01 -24.15
CA SER A 334 15.07 -0.62 -23.93
C SER A 334 14.93 -0.22 -22.45
N ILE A 335 15.98 0.37 -21.88
CA ILE A 335 15.92 0.99 -20.57
C ILE A 335 15.32 2.39 -20.71
N PRO A 336 14.25 2.73 -19.96
CA PRO A 336 13.61 4.03 -20.07
C PRO A 336 14.55 5.16 -19.67
N THR A 337 14.51 6.24 -20.43
CA THR A 337 15.19 7.50 -20.17
C THR A 337 14.45 8.31 -19.10
N LEU A 338 15.16 9.22 -18.44
CA LEU A 338 14.52 10.15 -17.48
C LEU A 338 13.42 10.98 -18.15
N ARG A 339 13.58 11.33 -19.44
CA ARG A 339 12.58 12.05 -20.21
C ARG A 339 11.29 11.23 -20.36
N GLU A 340 11.38 9.94 -20.67
CA GLU A 340 10.20 9.07 -20.78
C GLU A 340 9.47 8.93 -19.44
N ILE A 341 10.20 8.87 -18.32
CA ILE A 341 9.58 8.88 -16.98
C ILE A 341 8.82 10.19 -16.75
N HIS A 342 9.42 11.35 -17.07
CA HIS A 342 8.71 12.63 -16.95
C HIS A 342 7.50 12.71 -17.89
N MET A 343 7.62 12.26 -19.14
CA MET A 343 6.48 12.21 -20.06
C MET A 343 5.36 11.32 -19.53
N SER A 344 5.69 10.19 -18.90
CA SER A 344 4.71 9.35 -18.21
C SER A 344 4.03 10.11 -17.06
N LEU A 345 4.76 10.88 -16.26
CA LEU A 345 4.16 11.68 -15.20
C LEU A 345 3.19 12.72 -15.77
N PHE A 346 3.56 13.47 -16.80
CA PHE A 346 2.64 14.42 -17.44
C PHE A 346 1.41 13.74 -18.07
N ARG A 347 1.60 12.62 -18.78
CA ARG A 347 0.50 11.86 -19.40
C ARG A 347 -0.49 11.34 -18.37
N TYR A 348 -0.01 10.89 -17.22
CA TYR A 348 -0.82 10.33 -16.14
C TYR A 348 -0.98 11.31 -14.96
N GLY A 349 -0.95 12.62 -15.23
CA GLY A 349 -1.07 13.67 -14.21
C GLY A 349 -2.35 13.58 -13.39
N PHE A 350 -3.43 13.05 -13.97
CA PHE A 350 -4.69 12.79 -13.27
C PHE A 350 -4.54 11.86 -12.05
N GLN A 351 -3.58 10.93 -12.08
CA GLN A 351 -3.24 10.12 -10.90
C GLN A 351 -2.69 10.98 -9.75
N GLY A 352 -1.93 12.02 -10.07
CA GLY A 352 -1.48 13.02 -9.11
C GLY A 352 -2.66 13.74 -8.46
N TYR A 353 -3.67 14.11 -9.24
CA TYR A 353 -4.92 14.68 -8.72
C TYR A 353 -5.66 13.72 -7.78
N LEU A 354 -5.88 12.47 -8.19
CA LEU A 354 -6.54 11.47 -7.32
C LEU A 354 -5.76 11.22 -6.02
N THR A 355 -4.44 11.18 -6.11
CA THR A 355 -3.59 11.02 -4.93
C THR A 355 -3.73 12.23 -4.00
N ALA A 356 -3.69 13.44 -4.53
CA ALA A 356 -3.78 14.66 -3.74
C ALA A 356 -5.16 14.78 -3.06
N VAL A 357 -6.25 14.52 -3.78
CA VAL A 357 -7.62 14.72 -3.29
C VAL A 357 -8.13 13.58 -2.41
N GLY A 358 -7.74 12.34 -2.71
CA GLY A 358 -8.20 11.15 -1.99
C GLY A 358 -7.17 10.61 -1.02
N VAL A 359 -6.05 10.11 -1.54
CA VAL A 359 -5.07 9.36 -0.73
C VAL A 359 -4.46 10.27 0.35
N MET A 360 -3.94 11.43 -0.03
CA MET A 360 -3.27 12.37 0.88
C MET A 360 -4.21 12.87 1.99
N SER A 361 -5.51 13.01 1.72
CA SER A 361 -6.47 13.43 2.74
C SER A 361 -6.64 12.36 3.83
N ILE A 362 -6.53 11.08 3.48
CA ILE A 362 -6.53 9.96 4.44
C ILE A 362 -5.17 9.83 5.14
N VAL A 363 -4.06 9.96 4.40
CA VAL A 363 -2.70 9.86 4.97
C VAL A 363 -2.45 10.92 6.04
N LEU A 364 -3.06 12.10 5.94
CA LEU A 364 -2.88 13.21 6.87
C LEU A 364 -4.00 13.30 7.92
N LEU A 365 -4.94 12.35 7.93
CA LEU A 365 -6.03 12.31 8.89
C LEU A 365 -5.57 11.76 10.24
N GLU A 366 -5.85 12.49 11.33
CA GLU A 366 -5.54 12.04 12.69
C GLU A 366 -6.27 10.71 13.02
N PRO A 367 -5.62 9.76 13.70
CA PRO A 367 -6.26 8.52 14.12
C PRO A 367 -7.51 8.79 14.98
N SER A 368 -8.60 8.10 14.68
CA SER A 368 -9.82 8.11 15.49
C SER A 368 -10.60 6.81 15.27
N GLU A 369 -11.53 6.47 16.17
CA GLU A 369 -12.42 5.31 15.98
C GLU A 369 -13.25 5.40 14.68
N ASN A 370 -13.54 6.63 14.26
CA ASN A 370 -14.27 6.89 13.02
C ASN A 370 -13.40 6.79 11.76
N ALA A 371 -12.07 6.77 11.89
CA ALA A 371 -11.12 6.72 10.78
C ALA A 371 -10.91 5.29 10.25
N ASN A 372 -11.99 4.68 9.76
CA ASN A 372 -11.99 3.39 9.09
C ASN A 372 -12.65 3.50 7.70
N LEU A 373 -12.39 2.53 6.82
CA LEU A 373 -12.80 2.60 5.42
C LEU A 373 -14.32 2.54 5.26
N GLU A 374 -15.00 1.77 6.10
CA GLU A 374 -16.46 1.68 6.08
C GLU A 374 -17.10 3.07 6.31
N ASN A 375 -16.62 3.83 7.30
CA ASN A 375 -17.08 5.19 7.55
C ASN A 375 -16.67 6.19 6.45
N ILE A 376 -15.52 6.00 5.80
CA ILE A 376 -15.10 6.84 4.66
C ILE A 376 -16.01 6.60 3.44
N LEU A 377 -16.50 5.37 3.26
CA LEU A 377 -17.23 4.98 2.06
C LEU A 377 -18.75 5.02 2.22
N ASN A 378 -19.29 4.80 3.42
CA ASN A 378 -20.74 4.77 3.69
C ASN A 378 -21.33 6.19 3.88
N ASP A 379 -22.61 6.40 3.57
CA ASP A 379 -23.25 7.73 3.44
C ASP A 379 -24.26 8.10 4.55
N ASP A 380 -24.18 7.43 5.70
CA ASP A 380 -25.01 7.76 6.87
C ASP A 380 -24.72 9.17 7.45
N LYS A 381 -25.64 9.71 8.26
CA LYS A 381 -25.50 11.08 8.79
C LYS A 381 -24.22 11.31 9.61
N GLY A 382 -23.80 10.31 10.39
CA GLY A 382 -22.56 10.38 11.19
C GLY A 382 -21.28 10.32 10.34
N THR A 383 -21.32 9.65 9.18
CA THR A 383 -20.16 9.58 8.28
C THR A 383 -20.00 10.87 7.48
N ASN A 384 -21.08 11.61 7.21
CA ASN A 384 -21.06 12.86 6.46
C ASN A 384 -20.25 13.98 7.14
N GLU A 385 -20.36 14.14 8.45
CA GLU A 385 -19.55 15.10 9.22
C GLU A 385 -18.08 14.71 9.24
N PHE A 386 -17.82 13.40 9.42
CA PHE A 386 -16.48 12.84 9.35
C PHE A 386 -15.83 13.03 7.97
N LYS A 387 -16.52 12.73 6.87
CA LYS A 387 -16.00 12.97 5.51
C LYS A 387 -15.68 14.45 5.25
N SER A 388 -16.48 15.36 5.83
CA SER A 388 -16.20 16.80 5.75
C SER A 388 -14.92 17.16 6.50
N SER A 389 -14.67 16.57 7.67
CA SER A 389 -13.46 16.84 8.46
C SER A 389 -12.18 16.39 7.76
N ILE A 390 -12.24 15.33 6.93
CA ILE A 390 -11.12 14.86 6.09
C ILE A 390 -10.62 15.97 5.17
N THR A 391 -11.53 16.70 4.53
CA THR A 391 -11.18 17.74 3.54
C THR A 391 -10.93 19.09 4.20
N THR A 392 -11.37 19.31 5.43
CA THR A 392 -11.16 20.57 6.17
C THR A 392 -10.03 20.53 7.19
N ASN A 393 -9.39 19.38 7.41
CA ASN A 393 -8.24 19.23 8.30
C ASN A 393 -7.09 20.19 7.95
N ASP A 394 -6.63 20.97 8.93
CA ASP A 394 -5.53 21.95 8.79
C ASP A 394 -4.24 21.36 8.22
N ARG A 395 -3.87 20.14 8.63
CA ARG A 395 -2.67 19.45 8.12
C ARG A 395 -2.81 19.16 6.63
N TYR A 396 -3.95 18.60 6.22
CA TYR A 396 -4.24 18.35 4.82
C TYR A 396 -4.30 19.65 4.01
N ARG A 397 -4.96 20.69 4.54
CA ARG A 397 -5.07 22.01 3.90
C ARG A 397 -3.72 22.60 3.52
N LYS A 398 -2.75 22.61 4.44
CA LYS A 398 -1.39 23.11 4.19
C LYS A 398 -0.72 22.43 2.99
N HIS A 399 -1.03 21.15 2.75
CA HIS A 399 -0.48 20.40 1.64
C HIS A 399 -1.27 20.65 0.35
N ILE A 400 -2.59 20.52 0.38
CA ILE A 400 -3.41 20.59 -0.82
C ILE A 400 -3.41 21.99 -1.46
N GLU A 401 -3.31 23.04 -0.65
CA GLU A 401 -3.25 24.45 -1.11
C GLU A 401 -2.02 24.75 -1.97
N ILE A 402 -0.92 24.01 -1.81
CA ILE A 402 0.26 24.15 -2.68
C ILE A 402 0.28 23.10 -3.80
N VAL A 403 -0.31 21.93 -3.58
CA VAL A 403 -0.28 20.82 -4.54
C VAL A 403 -1.27 21.03 -5.69
N LEU A 404 -2.48 21.57 -5.45
CA LEU A 404 -3.47 21.77 -6.52
C LEU A 404 -3.01 22.78 -7.57
N PRO A 405 -2.51 23.99 -7.22
CA PRO A 405 -1.95 24.89 -8.22
C PRO A 405 -0.77 24.27 -8.98
N TRP A 406 0.07 23.48 -8.30
CA TRP A 406 1.18 22.77 -8.94
C TRP A 406 0.71 21.70 -9.94
N LEU A 407 -0.36 20.96 -9.62
CA LEU A 407 -0.99 20.00 -10.52
C LEU A 407 -1.67 20.69 -11.71
N LEU A 408 -2.38 21.81 -11.46
CA LEU A 408 -3.00 22.63 -12.51
C LEU A 408 -1.96 23.08 -13.52
N ASN A 409 -0.83 23.65 -13.06
CA ASN A 409 0.27 24.12 -13.92
C ASN A 409 0.97 23.00 -14.71
N ARG A 410 0.66 21.73 -14.41
CA ARG A 410 1.16 20.56 -15.14
C ARG A 410 0.10 19.91 -16.04
N GLY A 411 -1.09 20.52 -16.17
CA GLY A 411 -2.21 19.99 -16.96
C GLY A 411 -2.91 18.80 -16.32
N ALA A 412 -2.67 18.51 -15.03
CA ALA A 412 -3.22 17.31 -14.38
C ALA A 412 -4.75 17.37 -14.13
N LEU A 413 -5.35 18.55 -14.28
CA LEU A 413 -6.79 18.78 -14.17
C LEU A 413 -7.49 18.80 -15.54
N GLU A 414 -6.77 18.47 -16.61
CA GLU A 414 -7.30 18.36 -17.97
C GLU A 414 -7.50 16.87 -18.30
N ILE A 415 -8.75 16.40 -18.40
CA ILE A 415 -9.08 15.09 -18.97
C ILE A 415 -9.73 15.35 -20.33
N ASN A 416 -9.00 14.99 -21.38
CA ASN A 416 -9.52 14.95 -22.76
C ASN A 416 -10.34 13.69 -23.00
#